data_AF-A0A3R8TYU9-F1
#
_entry.id   AF-A0A3R8TYU9-F1
#
_cell.length_a   1.000
_cell.length_b   1.000
_cell.length_c   1.000
_cell.angle_alpha   90.00
_cell.angle_beta   90.00
_cell.angle_gamma   90.00
#
_symmetry.space_group_name_H-M   'P 1'
#
loop_
_entity.id
_entity.type
_entity.pdbx_description
1 polymer ?
#
loop_
_entity_poly.entity_id
_entity_poly.type
_entity_poly.pdbx_seq_one_letter_code
_entity_poly.pdbx_strand_id
1 'polypeptide(L)'
;MSKHPKSAPPSRDDLPLEPMSPALPQHPDHAMYKQIRQHVTRLDKDHGRTFDDVSERLTSSLLALAKAHRLSRVDHVVLSNPTDEYPTAHNVFVVEGDLDNPGHRRASMETMAAVTPPDEDDASR
;
A
#
# COMPACT_ATOMS: atom_id res chain seq x y z
N MET A 1 -48.61 29.10 1.61
CA MET A 1 -48.32 27.65 1.69
C MET A 1 -47.03 27.40 0.92
N SER A 2 -45.94 27.03 1.60
CA SER A 2 -44.83 26.25 1.05
C SER A 2 -43.98 25.77 2.23
N LYS A 3 -44.18 24.50 2.59
CA LYS A 3 -43.43 23.82 3.64
C LYS A 3 -42.04 23.51 3.09
N HIS A 4 -40.99 23.93 3.79
CA HIS A 4 -39.64 23.38 3.58
C HIS A 4 -39.63 21.95 4.15
N PRO A 5 -39.26 20.90 3.39
CA PRO A 5 -38.89 19.64 4.01
C PRO A 5 -37.51 19.82 4.64
N LYS A 6 -37.46 19.64 5.96
CA LYS A 6 -36.23 19.48 6.72
C LYS A 6 -35.61 18.14 6.29
N SER A 7 -34.44 18.17 5.67
CA SER A 7 -33.69 16.96 5.35
C SER A 7 -33.46 16.18 6.65
N ALA A 8 -33.92 14.93 6.66
CA ALA A 8 -33.65 14.01 7.77
C ALA A 8 -32.15 13.69 7.80
N PRO A 9 -31.54 13.48 8.98
CA PRO A 9 -30.21 12.89 9.05
C PRO A 9 -30.23 11.49 8.41
N PRO A 10 -29.17 11.07 7.71
CA PRO A 10 -29.09 9.72 7.17
C PRO A 10 -29.20 8.70 8.31
N SER A 11 -30.00 7.65 8.07
CA SER A 11 -30.14 6.52 8.99
C SER A 11 -28.78 5.86 9.21
N ARG A 12 -28.51 5.36 10.42
CA ARG A 12 -27.23 4.73 10.80
C ARG A 12 -26.83 3.51 9.94
N ASP A 13 -27.78 2.97 9.17
CA ASP A 13 -27.59 1.81 8.29
C ASP A 13 -27.08 2.19 6.89
N ASP A 14 -27.01 3.48 6.54
CA ASP A 14 -26.52 3.99 5.24
C ASP A 14 -25.08 4.54 5.29
N LEU A 15 -24.38 4.40 6.42
CA LEU A 15 -22.94 4.67 6.43
C LEU A 15 -22.26 3.57 5.62
N PRO A 16 -21.53 3.90 4.54
CA PRO A 16 -20.64 2.93 3.92
C PRO A 16 -19.79 2.35 5.03
N LEU A 17 -19.80 1.01 5.19
CA LEU A 17 -18.82 0.35 6.03
C LEU A 17 -17.48 0.77 5.46
N GLU A 18 -16.81 1.74 6.09
CA GLU A 18 -15.47 2.11 5.69
C GLU A 18 -14.68 0.81 5.63
N PRO A 19 -14.06 0.48 4.48
CA PRO A 19 -13.38 -0.78 4.32
C PRO A 19 -12.38 -0.89 5.48
N MET A 20 -12.57 -1.93 6.29
CA MET A 20 -11.82 -2.13 7.50
C MET A 20 -10.33 -2.08 7.17
N SER A 21 -9.58 -1.18 7.81
CA SER A 21 -8.17 -0.96 7.46
C SER A 21 -7.33 -2.24 7.69
N PRO A 22 -6.44 -2.62 6.77
CA PRO A 22 -5.45 -3.69 6.97
C PRO A 22 -4.53 -3.48 8.18
N ALA A 23 -4.42 -2.25 8.68
CA ALA A 23 -3.69 -1.95 9.91
C ALA A 23 -4.34 -2.58 11.16
N LEU A 24 -5.63 -2.91 11.11
CA LEU A 24 -6.36 -3.48 12.23
C LEU A 24 -6.18 -5.01 12.32
N PRO A 25 -5.95 -5.60 13.52
CA PRO A 25 -5.69 -7.03 13.69
C PRO A 25 -6.74 -8.01 13.15
N GLN A 26 -7.97 -7.53 13.12
CA GLN A 26 -9.18 -8.19 12.66
C GLN A 26 -9.32 -8.27 11.13
N HIS A 27 -8.48 -7.54 10.37
CA HIS A 27 -8.51 -7.58 8.92
C HIS A 27 -7.80 -8.84 8.38
N PRO A 28 -8.35 -9.55 7.38
CA PRO A 28 -7.72 -10.75 6.82
C PRO A 28 -6.29 -10.52 6.30
N ASP A 29 -6.03 -9.34 5.73
CA ASP A 29 -4.70 -8.99 5.21
C ASP A 29 -3.73 -8.46 6.27
N HIS A 30 -4.13 -8.38 7.54
CA HIS A 30 -3.32 -7.77 8.60
C HIS A 30 -1.94 -8.42 8.76
N ALA A 31 -1.85 -9.74 8.59
CA ALA A 31 -0.60 -10.46 8.68
C ALA A 31 0.41 -10.00 7.62
N MET A 32 -0.02 -9.93 6.35
CA MET A 32 0.82 -9.48 5.23
C MET A 32 1.12 -7.99 5.32
N TYR A 33 0.14 -7.17 5.71
CA TYR A 33 0.34 -5.74 5.97
C TYR A 33 1.45 -5.52 7.01
N LYS A 34 1.45 -6.26 8.12
CA LYS A 34 2.51 -6.16 9.14
C LYS A 34 3.88 -6.56 8.61
N GLN A 35 3.99 -7.62 7.81
CA GLN A 35 5.26 -8.02 7.20
C GLN A 35 5.80 -6.88 6.33
N ILE A 36 4.98 -6.37 5.41
CA ILE A 36 5.36 -5.27 4.51
C ILE A 36 5.78 -4.05 5.33
N ARG A 37 4.99 -3.66 6.33
CA ARG A 37 5.30 -2.50 7.20
C ARG A 37 6.63 -2.67 7.92
N GLN A 38 6.97 -3.87 8.39
CA GLN A 38 8.25 -4.17 9.02
C GLN A 38 9.41 -4.02 8.04
N HIS A 39 9.25 -4.53 6.81
CA HIS A 39 10.27 -4.37 5.76
C HIS A 39 10.45 -2.93 5.31
N VAL A 40 9.36 -2.17 5.15
CA VAL A 40 9.41 -0.72 4.85
C VAL A 40 10.08 0.05 6.00
N THR A 41 9.74 -0.26 7.26
CA THR A 41 10.41 0.36 8.42
C THR A 41 11.92 0.09 8.43
N ARG A 42 12.34 -1.13 8.02
CA ARG A 42 13.76 -1.44 7.87
C ARG A 42 14.39 -0.67 6.72
N LEU A 43 13.71 -0.63 5.57
CA LEU A 43 14.13 0.13 4.40
C LEU A 43 14.34 1.61 4.74
N ASP A 44 13.44 2.23 5.49
CA ASP A 44 13.58 3.62 5.93
C ASP A 44 14.83 3.81 6.79
N LYS A 45 15.03 2.93 7.78
CA LYS A 45 16.21 2.98 8.65
C LYS A 45 17.52 2.83 7.88
N ASP A 46 17.55 1.93 6.90
CA ASP A 46 18.71 1.71 6.03
C ASP A 46 19.03 2.99 5.20
N HIS A 47 18.04 3.86 4.97
CA HIS A 47 18.18 5.16 4.30
C HIS A 47 18.19 6.36 5.27
N GLY A 48 18.34 6.14 6.58
CA GLY A 48 18.41 7.22 7.58
C GLY A 48 17.08 7.95 7.83
N ARG A 49 15.95 7.35 7.46
CA ARG A 49 14.60 7.86 7.67
C ARG A 49 13.89 7.13 8.81
N THR A 50 12.86 7.77 9.35
CA THR A 50 11.88 7.14 10.23
C THR A 50 10.61 6.86 9.45
N PHE A 51 9.89 5.82 9.84
CA PHE A 51 8.58 5.51 9.26
C PHE A 51 7.62 6.70 9.44
N ASP A 52 7.06 7.18 8.33
CA ASP A 52 6.17 8.34 8.25
C ASP A 52 4.94 8.05 7.37
N ASP A 53 4.14 9.08 7.05
CA ASP A 53 2.94 8.93 6.22
C ASP A 53 3.26 8.44 4.80
N VAL A 54 4.44 8.76 4.27
CA VAL A 54 4.90 8.26 2.96
C VAL A 54 5.18 6.76 3.06
N SER A 55 5.80 6.31 4.16
CA SER A 55 6.03 4.88 4.45
C SER A 55 4.72 4.10 4.61
N GLU A 56 3.69 4.72 5.19
CA GLU A 56 2.36 4.12 5.34
C GLU A 56 1.65 3.95 3.98
N ARG A 57 1.74 4.96 3.11
CA ARG A 57 1.24 4.87 1.72
C ARG A 57 1.97 3.81 0.94
N LEU A 58 3.30 3.79 1.01
CA LEU A 58 4.12 2.75 0.41
C LEU A 58 3.68 1.36 0.88
N THR A 59 3.50 1.17 2.19
CA THR A 59 3.02 -0.10 2.77
C THR A 59 1.68 -0.54 2.17
N SER A 60 0.73 0.40 2.06
CA SER A 60 -0.61 0.14 1.51
C SER A 60 -0.56 -0.23 0.02
N SER A 61 0.21 0.50 -0.77
CA SER A 61 0.40 0.23 -2.20
C SER A 61 1.08 -1.11 -2.46
N LEU A 62 2.09 -1.45 -1.66
CA LEU A 62 2.78 -2.74 -1.75
C LEU A 62 1.88 -3.91 -1.34
N LEU A 63 0.97 -3.71 -0.37
CA LEU A 63 -0.02 -4.73 -0.03
C LEU A 63 -0.97 -4.99 -1.21
N ALA A 64 -1.46 -3.93 -1.86
CA ALA A 64 -2.30 -4.06 -3.05
C ALA A 64 -1.57 -4.78 -4.19
N LEU A 65 -0.30 -4.42 -4.43
CA LEU A 65 0.56 -5.05 -5.42
C LEU A 65 0.77 -6.55 -5.13
N ALA A 66 1.10 -6.91 -3.89
CA ALA A 66 1.32 -8.31 -3.49
C ALA A 66 0.06 -9.16 -3.74
N LYS A 67 -1.13 -8.64 -3.40
CA LYS A 67 -2.41 -9.30 -3.63
C LYS A 67 -2.75 -9.43 -5.13
N ALA A 68 -2.50 -8.38 -5.90
CA ALA A 68 -2.71 -8.39 -7.36
C ALA A 68 -1.88 -9.51 -8.02
N HIS A 69 -0.65 -9.70 -7.54
CA HIS A 69 0.27 -10.75 -8.01
C HIS A 69 0.17 -12.09 -7.26
N ARG A 70 -0.85 -12.26 -6.42
CA ARG A 70 -1.14 -13.52 -5.69
C ARG A 70 0.05 -14.02 -4.87
N LEU A 71 0.85 -13.11 -4.32
CA LEU A 71 1.86 -13.47 -3.34
C LEU A 71 1.17 -13.96 -2.05
N SER A 72 1.76 -14.95 -1.39
CA SER A 72 1.21 -15.53 -0.16
C SER A 72 1.74 -14.84 1.09
N ARG A 73 2.92 -14.24 0.99
CA ARG A 73 3.63 -13.46 2.00
C ARG A 73 4.62 -12.52 1.32
N VAL A 74 5.20 -11.60 2.09
CA VAL A 74 6.31 -10.75 1.64
C VAL A 74 7.48 -10.97 2.57
N ASP A 75 8.57 -11.50 2.03
CA ASP A 75 9.80 -11.79 2.76
C ASP A 75 10.82 -10.65 2.60
N HIS A 76 10.70 -9.84 1.54
CA HIS A 76 11.54 -8.66 1.31
C HIS A 76 10.78 -7.51 0.64
N VAL A 77 11.16 -6.28 1.00
CA VAL A 77 10.86 -5.05 0.23
C VAL A 77 12.19 -4.41 -0.14
N VAL A 78 12.43 -4.20 -1.43
CA VAL A 78 13.71 -3.68 -1.94
C VAL A 78 13.51 -2.62 -3.02
N LEU A 79 14.46 -1.69 -3.11
CA LEU A 79 14.47 -0.64 -4.14
C LEU A 79 15.35 -1.07 -5.32
N SER A 80 15.03 -0.58 -6.52
CA SER A 80 15.85 -0.81 -7.70
C SER A 80 17.22 -0.14 -7.57
N ASN A 81 18.25 -0.83 -8.05
CA ASN A 81 19.53 -0.19 -8.35
C ASN A 81 19.38 0.80 -9.51
N PRO A 82 20.26 1.82 -9.61
CA PRO A 82 20.29 2.70 -10.76
C PRO A 82 20.70 1.94 -12.04
N THR A 83 20.18 2.38 -13.18
CA THR A 83 20.58 1.95 -14.53
C THR A 83 20.93 3.18 -15.36
N ASP A 84 21.35 2.99 -16.63
CA ASP A 84 21.57 4.11 -17.55
C ASP A 84 20.28 4.91 -17.84
N GLU A 85 19.11 4.26 -17.70
CA GLU A 85 17.80 4.85 -17.99
C GLU A 85 17.10 5.39 -16.74
N TYR A 86 17.29 4.74 -15.59
CA TYR A 86 16.53 5.03 -14.38
C TYR A 86 17.41 5.30 -13.16
N PRO A 87 17.04 6.28 -12.33
CA PRO A 87 17.76 6.55 -11.09
C PRO A 87 17.61 5.41 -10.08
N THR A 88 18.42 5.45 -9.02
CA THR A 88 18.24 4.61 -7.83
C THR A 88 16.81 4.75 -7.32
N ALA A 89 16.24 3.64 -6.82
CA ALA A 89 14.92 3.60 -6.23
C ALA A 89 13.77 4.00 -7.16
N HIS A 90 13.98 3.98 -8.48
CA HIS A 90 12.90 4.21 -9.45
C HIS A 90 11.74 3.23 -9.26
N ASN A 91 12.04 1.94 -9.04
CA ASN A 91 11.05 0.92 -8.70
C ASN A 91 11.23 0.40 -7.28
N VAL A 92 10.13 -0.07 -6.70
CA VAL A 92 10.10 -0.86 -5.46
C VAL A 92 9.55 -2.24 -5.76
N PHE A 93 10.10 -3.26 -5.10
CA PHE A 93 9.74 -4.66 -5.28
C PHE A 93 9.26 -5.26 -3.97
N VAL A 94 8.21 -6.09 -4.05
CA VAL A 94 7.88 -7.09 -3.03
C VAL A 94 8.37 -8.45 -3.51
N VAL A 95 9.02 -9.20 -2.63
CA VAL A 95 9.56 -10.53 -2.96
C VAL A 95 9.07 -11.57 -1.96
N GLU A 96 8.69 -12.74 -2.48
CA GLU A 96 8.37 -13.95 -1.73
C GLU A 96 9.46 -15.00 -2.01
N GLY A 97 10.10 -15.47 -0.95
CA GLY A 97 11.28 -16.33 -0.96
C GLY A 97 12.59 -15.55 -0.82
N ASP A 98 13.70 -16.29 -0.73
CA ASP A 98 15.04 -15.71 -0.59
C ASP A 98 15.49 -15.00 -1.88
N LEU A 99 16.16 -13.86 -1.75
CA LEU A 99 16.65 -13.07 -2.89
C LEU A 99 17.62 -13.84 -3.80
N ASP A 100 18.43 -14.72 -3.22
CA ASP A 100 19.41 -15.55 -3.95
C ASP A 100 18.80 -16.84 -4.53
N ASN A 101 17.54 -17.14 -4.21
CA ASN A 101 16.84 -18.28 -4.76
C ASN A 101 16.22 -17.90 -6.11
N PRO A 102 16.59 -18.56 -7.24
CA PRO A 102 16.03 -18.24 -8.55
C PRO A 102 14.52 -18.51 -8.66
N GLY A 103 13.95 -19.30 -7.74
CA GLY A 103 12.52 -19.58 -7.64
C GLY A 103 11.71 -18.54 -6.86
N HIS A 104 12.31 -17.42 -6.42
CA HIS A 104 11.55 -16.38 -5.74
C HIS A 104 10.46 -15.81 -6.67
N ARG A 105 9.33 -15.41 -6.10
CA ARG A 105 8.32 -14.64 -6.82
C ARG A 105 8.45 -13.18 -6.45
N ARG A 106 8.25 -12.29 -7.42
CA ARG A 106 8.30 -10.86 -7.18
C ARG A 106 7.26 -10.11 -7.97
N ALA A 107 6.88 -8.95 -7.45
CA ALA A 107 6.11 -7.94 -8.16
C ALA A 107 6.77 -6.58 -7.93
N SER A 108 6.54 -5.63 -8.84
CA SER A 108 7.13 -4.30 -8.78
C SER A 108 6.16 -3.23 -9.19
N MET A 109 6.40 -2.02 -8.72
CA MET A 109 5.77 -0.80 -9.19
C MET A 109 6.72 0.39 -9.06
N GLU A 110 6.43 1.48 -9.76
CA GLU A 110 7.19 2.72 -9.61
C GLU A 110 7.05 3.24 -8.18
N THR A 111 8.17 3.61 -7.55
CA THR A 111 8.16 4.09 -6.16
C THR A 111 7.32 5.36 -6.03
N MET A 112 7.36 6.25 -7.01
CA MET A 112 6.55 7.47 -7.03
C MET A 112 5.05 7.14 -7.10
N ALA A 113 4.65 6.22 -7.97
CA ALA A 113 3.25 5.78 -8.04
C ALA A 113 2.78 5.13 -6.73
N ALA A 114 3.67 4.46 -6.00
CA ALA A 114 3.34 3.83 -4.73
C ALA A 114 3.07 4.82 -3.58
N VAL A 115 3.65 6.04 -3.63
CA VAL A 115 3.54 7.04 -2.56
C VAL A 115 2.63 8.22 -2.90
N THR A 116 2.35 8.41 -4.18
CA THR A 116 1.37 9.39 -4.66
C THR A 116 -0.03 8.85 -4.41
N PRO A 117 -0.89 9.57 -3.66
CA PRO A 117 -2.28 9.19 -3.52
C PRO A 117 -2.96 9.28 -4.90
N PRO A 118 -3.98 8.45 -5.19
CA PRO A 118 -4.79 8.67 -6.37
C PRO A 118 -5.35 10.10 -6.29
N ASP A 119 -5.16 10.89 -7.35
CA ASP A 119 -5.75 12.22 -7.44
C ASP A 119 -7.27 12.10 -7.26
N GLU A 120 -7.89 12.98 -6.48
CA GLU A 120 -9.34 12.97 -6.21
C GLU A 120 -10.21 13.20 -7.47
N ASP A 121 -9.60 13.39 -8.65
CA ASP A 121 -10.27 13.69 -9.92
C ASP A 121 -10.98 12.49 -10.59
N ASP A 122 -10.81 11.25 -10.09
CA ASP A 122 -11.45 10.04 -10.69
C ASP A 122 -12.68 9.53 -9.92
N ALA A 123 -13.19 10.27 -8.92
CA ALA A 123 -14.50 9.98 -8.30
C ALA A 123 -15.71 10.44 -9.13
N SER A 124 -15.50 10.88 -10.38
CA SER A 124 -16.50 11.52 -11.24
C SER A 124 -16.49 11.01 -12.70
N ARG A 125 -16.31 9.70 -12.93
CA ARG A 125 -16.49 9.13 -14.27
C ARG A 125 -17.34 7.88 -14.34
#